data_AF-A0A4Q3CEL1-F1
#
_entry.id   AF-A0A4Q3CEL1-F1
#
_cell.length_a   1.000
_cell.length_b   1.000
_cell.length_c   1.000
_cell.angle_alpha   90.00
_cell.angle_beta   90.00
_cell.angle_gamma   90.00
#
_symmetry.space_group_name_H-M   'P 1'
#
loop_
_entity.id
_entity.type
_entity.pdbx_description
1 polymer ?
#
loop_
_entity_poly.entity_id
_entity_poly.type
_entity_poly.pdbx_seq_one_letter_code
_entity_poly.pdbx_strand_id
1 'polypeptide(L)' 'MSTVHAQREAGLLTDTDVRIADALAGVLSGGKDGDLMHPVREEMLMRLERAALLDLGRSEATMERVAHMMATGKPLRN' A
#
# COMPACT_ATOMS: atom_id res chain seq x y z
N MET A 1 8.51 -12.23 -11.81
CA MET A 1 8.01 -12.24 -10.42
C MET A 1 8.56 -10.99 -9.75
N SER A 2 7.71 -10.10 -9.22
CA SER A 2 8.22 -8.89 -8.53
C SER A 2 8.88 -9.29 -7.20
N THR A 3 9.86 -8.52 -6.73
CA THR A 3 10.59 -8.78 -5.47
C THR A 3 9.64 -8.92 -4.27
N VAL A 4 8.52 -8.19 -4.28
CA VAL A 4 7.48 -8.24 -3.24
C VAL A 4 6.82 -9.62 -3.17
N HIS A 5 6.42 -10.20 -4.31
CA HIS A 5 5.80 -11.53 -4.32
C HIS A 5 6.78 -12.62 -3.91
N ALA A 6 8.05 -12.53 -4.33
CA ALA A 6 9.08 -13.47 -3.89
C ALA A 6 9.30 -13.41 -2.36
N GLN A 7 9.26 -12.22 -1.76
CA GLN A 7 9.38 -12.06 -0.30
C GLN A 7 8.14 -12.57 0.45
N ARG A 8 6.94 -12.42 -0.12
CA ARG A 8 5.72 -13.03 0.42
C ARG A 8 5.79 -14.56 0.40
N GLU A 9 6.23 -15.14 -0.71
CA GLU A 9 6.43 -16.59 -0.83
C GLU A 9 7.49 -17.12 0.14
N ALA A 10 8.52 -16.33 0.40
CA ALA A 10 9.52 -16.62 1.43
C ALA A 10 9.02 -16.44 2.88
N GLY A 11 7.76 -16.04 3.09
CA GLY A 11 7.18 -15.79 4.41
C GLY A 11 7.68 -14.52 5.09
N LEU A 12 8.36 -13.63 4.35
CA LEU A 12 8.90 -12.38 4.86
C LEU A 12 7.88 -11.23 4.79
N LEU A 13 6.87 -11.33 3.94
CA LEU A 13 5.80 -10.34 3.83
C LEU A 13 4.44 -11.01 4.04
N THR A 14 3.52 -10.29 4.67
CA THR A 14 2.12 -10.72 4.76
C THR A 14 1.32 -10.32 3.53
N ASP A 15 0.09 -10.81 3.43
CA ASP A 15 -0.83 -10.38 2.38
C ASP A 15 -1.16 -8.89 2.48
N THR A 16 -1.24 -8.36 3.70
CA THR A 16 -1.42 -6.92 3.93
C THR A 16 -0.24 -6.12 3.41
N ASP A 17 1.00 -6.59 3.62
CA ASP A 17 2.20 -5.91 3.13
C ASP A 17 2.25 -5.89 1.59
N VAL A 18 1.86 -6.98 0.93
CA VAL A 18 1.75 -7.04 -0.54
C VAL A 18 0.70 -6.04 -1.03
N ARG A 19 -0.48 -5.99 -0.41
CA ARG A 19 -1.55 -5.06 -0.79
C ARG A 19 -1.13 -3.60 -0.65
N ILE A 20 -0.39 -3.27 0.42
CA ILE A 20 0.17 -1.92 0.61
C ILE A 20 1.21 -1.61 -0.48
N ALA A 21 2.08 -2.56 -0.80
CA ALA A 21 3.08 -2.39 -1.85
C ALA A 21 2.45 -2.16 -3.24
N ASP A 22 1.41 -2.90 -3.57
CA ASP A 22 0.67 -2.73 -4.83
C ASP A 22 -0.02 -1.37 -4.90
N ALA A 23 -0.63 -0.91 -3.79
CA ALA A 23 -1.22 0.42 -3.70
C ALA A 23 -0.17 1.52 -3.87
N LEU A 24 0.99 1.40 -3.21
CA LEU A 24 2.12 2.32 -3.36
C LEU A 24 2.64 2.35 -4.80
N ALA A 25 2.81 1.19 -5.43
CA ALA A 25 3.24 1.11 -6.82
C ALA A 25 2.25 1.83 -7.75
N GLY A 26 0.94 1.65 -7.53
CA GLY A 26 -0.11 2.37 -8.26
C GLY A 26 -0.03 3.89 -8.07
N VAL A 27 0.17 4.37 -6.85
CA VAL A 27 0.30 5.82 -6.59
C VAL A 27 1.54 6.40 -7.29
N LEU A 28 2.71 5.78 -7.06
CA LEU A 28 3.99 6.32 -7.51
C LEU A 28 4.18 6.24 -9.03
N SER A 29 3.53 5.27 -9.69
CA SER A 29 3.51 5.17 -11.15
C SER A 29 2.51 6.11 -11.83
N GLY A 30 1.68 6.83 -11.06
CA GLY A 30 0.60 7.65 -11.61
C GLY A 30 -0.66 6.85 -11.97
N GLY A 31 -0.72 5.58 -11.58
CA GLY A 31 -1.86 4.69 -11.80
C GLY A 31 -2.16 4.51 -13.27
N LYS A 32 -3.46 4.47 -13.62
CA LYS A 32 -3.92 4.31 -15.01
C LYS A 32 -3.58 5.49 -15.92
N ASP A 33 -3.36 6.67 -15.34
CA ASP A 33 -3.12 7.93 -16.07
C ASP A 33 -1.61 8.27 -16.09
N GLY A 34 -0.76 7.36 -15.61
CA GLY A 34 0.70 7.48 -15.64
C GLY A 34 1.25 7.39 -17.06
N ASP A 35 2.26 8.20 -17.35
CA ASP A 35 2.95 8.25 -18.63
C ASP A 35 4.47 8.18 -18.40
N LEU A 36 5.18 7.48 -19.29
CA LEU A 36 6.64 7.39 -19.28
C LEU A 36 7.31 8.69 -19.70
N MET A 37 6.62 9.50 -20.51
CA MET A 37 7.16 10.73 -21.11
C MET A 37 6.81 11.98 -20.30
N HIS A 38 5.80 11.90 -19.43
CA HIS A 38 5.31 13.03 -18.64
C HIS A 38 5.38 12.73 -17.14
N PRO A 39 5.94 13.64 -16.33
CA PRO A 39 6.02 13.43 -14.89
C PRO A 39 4.63 13.42 -14.26
N VAL A 40 4.48 12.62 -13.21
CA VAL A 40 3.29 12.61 -12.35
C VAL A 40 3.17 13.96 -11.66
N ARG A 41 2.05 14.66 -11.91
CA ARG A 41 1.75 15.94 -11.27
C ARG A 41 1.30 15.74 -9.82
N GLU A 42 1.58 16.73 -8.98
CA GLU A 42 1.23 16.71 -7.56
C GLU A 42 -0.27 16.47 -7.33
N GLU A 43 -1.14 17.15 -8.09
CA GLU A 43 -2.60 16.98 -7.90
C GLU A 43 -3.08 15.58 -8.30
N MET A 44 -2.34 14.89 -9.16
CA MET A 44 -2.61 13.50 -9.50
C MET A 44 -2.17 12.59 -8.36
N LEU A 45 -0.95 12.79 -7.85
CA LEU A 45 -0.40 12.03 -6.72
C LEU A 45 -1.34 12.12 -5.50
N MET A 46 -1.71 13.34 -5.09
CA MET A 46 -2.61 13.56 -3.94
C MET A 46 -3.96 12.86 -4.10
N ARG A 47 -4.49 12.80 -5.33
CA ARG A 47 -5.76 12.14 -5.61
C ARG A 47 -5.63 10.62 -5.48
N LEU A 48 -4.56 10.06 -6.03
CA LEU A 48 -4.26 8.64 -5.96
C LEU A 48 -3.98 8.20 -4.53
N GLU A 49 -3.16 8.95 -3.80
CA GLU A 49 -2.87 8.71 -2.38
C GLU A 49 -4.13 8.69 -1.54
N ARG A 50 -5.01 9.70 -1.71
CA ARG A 50 -6.27 9.75 -0.98
C ARG A 50 -7.15 8.54 -1.26
N ALA A 51 -7.24 8.12 -2.52
CA ALA A 51 -8.04 6.96 -2.92
C ALA A 51 -7.47 5.66 -2.33
N ALA A 52 -6.15 5.46 -2.44
CA ALA A 52 -5.45 4.29 -1.90
C ALA A 52 -5.58 4.21 -0.37
N LEU A 53 -5.40 5.33 0.34
CA LEU A 53 -5.50 5.38 1.79
C LEU A 53 -6.92 5.04 2.26
N LEU A 54 -7.95 5.56 1.58
CA LEU A 54 -9.35 5.26 1.90
C LEU A 54 -9.71 3.80 1.61
N ASP A 55 -9.16 3.20 0.56
CA ASP A 55 -9.36 1.78 0.27
C ASP A 55 -8.71 0.89 1.34
N LEU A 56 -7.42 1.12 1.63
CA LEU A 56 -6.68 0.36 2.64
C LEU A 56 -7.32 0.51 4.03
N GLY A 57 -7.69 1.72 4.41
CA GLY A 57 -8.33 2.02 5.70
C GLY A 57 -9.68 1.34 5.91
N ARG A 58 -10.33 0.84 4.86
CA ARG A 58 -11.58 0.05 4.98
C ARG A 58 -11.33 -1.44 5.18
N SER A 59 -10.10 -1.91 5.04
CA SER A 59 -9.78 -3.32 5.26
C SER A 59 -9.68 -3.65 6.75
N GLU A 60 -10.24 -4.80 7.13
CA GLU A 60 -10.20 -5.30 8.51
C GLU A 60 -8.76 -5.46 9.01
N ALA A 61 -7.88 -6.03 8.18
CA ALA A 61 -6.46 -6.19 8.51
C ALA A 61 -5.75 -4.85 8.83
N THR A 62 -6.08 -3.77 8.12
CA THR A 62 -5.53 -2.43 8.41
C THR A 62 -6.08 -1.89 9.73
N MET A 63 -7.37 -2.06 9.98
CA MET A 63 -8.00 -1.64 11.24
C MET A 63 -7.43 -2.39 12.44
N GLU A 64 -7.16 -3.69 12.31
CA GLU A 64 -6.47 -4.50 13.32
C GLU A 64 -5.06 -3.99 13.58
N ARG A 65 -4.29 -3.64 12.54
CA ARG A 65 -2.93 -3.08 12.70
C ARG A 65 -2.96 -1.77 13.46
N VAL A 66 -3.90 -0.88 13.13
CA VAL A 66 -4.08 0.40 13.82
C VAL A 66 -4.45 0.17 15.28
N ALA A 67 -5.47 -0.66 15.56
CA ALA A 67 -5.91 -0.95 16.91
C ALA A 67 -4.79 -1.59 17.75
N HIS A 68 -4.06 -2.55 17.17
CA HIS A 68 -2.94 -3.20 17.86
C HIS A 68 -1.81 -2.23 18.15
N MET A 69 -1.42 -1.40 17.18
CA MET A 69 -0.39 -0.36 17.37
C MET A 69 -0.79 0.61 18.49
N MET A 70 -2.06 1.05 18.51
CA MET A 70 -2.57 1.94 19.57
C MET A 70 -2.55 1.27 20.95
N ALA A 71 -2.84 -0.03 21.02
CA ALA A 71 -2.91 -0.76 22.28
C ALA A 71 -1.53 -1.16 22.83
N THR A 72 -0.59 -1.56 21.96
CA THR A 72 0.66 -2.20 22.37
C THR A 72 1.92 -1.39 22.04
N GLY A 73 1.80 -0.38 21.18
CA GLY A 73 2.94 0.36 20.62
C GLY A 73 3.84 -0.47 19.69
N LYS A 74 3.42 -1.68 19.31
CA LYS A 74 4.16 -2.60 18.45
C LYS A 74 3.41 -2.84 17.15
N PRO A 75 4.10 -3.14 16.04
CA PRO A 75 3.44 -3.49 14.79
C PRO A 75 2.78 -4.87 14.87
N LEU A 76 1.55 -4.96 14.37
CA LEU A 76 0.90 -6.24 14.07
C LEU A 76 1.32 -6.70 12.66
N ARG A 77 1.62 -7.99 12.52
CA ARG A 77 2.05 -8.60 11.26
C ARG A 77 1.00 -9.63 10.83
N ASN A 78 -0.09 -9.13 10.27
CA ASN A 78 -1.23 -9.86 9.69
C ASN A 78 -1.30 -9.68 8.17
#